data_AF-A0AAN4WF97-F1
#
_entry.id   AF-A0AAN4WF97-F1
#
_cell.length_a   1.000
_cell.length_b   1.000
_cell.length_c   1.000
_cell.angle_alpha   90.00
_cell.angle_beta   90.00
_cell.angle_gamma   90.00
#
_symmetry.space_group_name_H-M   'P 1'
#
loop_
_entity.id
_entity.type
_entity.pdbx_description
1 polymer ?
#
loop_
_entity_poly.entity_id
_entity_poly.type
_entity_poly.pdbx_seq_one_letter_code
_entity_poly.pdbx_strand_id
1 'polypeptide(L)'
;MPKKKEKKIVDTGFVPGIYNYCDRWCERCPLQLRCMSYMMGKKLKERTKVNLGEEMPDDDESALARLKNIFDSTFDVLRELAEERGMGIEDIYSSEKVDRGFWGEDYEDLEDEDEEAVRQIEQEDLVKCDRIYKTLAEKCQESIYQWFDEARIKEGDAPRTKEVGDALLEVNWYLDLIHSKIRRALYGYYIYSDKINATQEEDDYNGSAKVALLAVEISQNAWMVLRERLSSFEPNISHLIVVLEQLGLEIDHFFPKARYFKRPGFDC
;
A
#
# COMPACT_ATOMS: atom_id res chain seq x y z
N MET A 1 -17.07 14.00 -22.18
CA MET A 1 -17.87 13.95 -20.93
C MET A 1 -17.10 13.64 -19.63
N PRO A 2 -15.94 12.94 -19.58
CA PRO A 2 -15.31 12.55 -18.30
C PRO A 2 -14.73 13.73 -17.48
N LYS A 3 -14.07 14.69 -18.15
CA LYS A 3 -13.44 15.86 -17.49
C LYS A 3 -14.38 16.74 -16.65
N LYS A 4 -15.68 16.76 -16.96
CA LYS A 4 -16.69 17.56 -16.23
C LYS A 4 -17.08 16.91 -14.90
N LYS A 5 -16.99 15.58 -14.82
CA LYS A 5 -17.30 14.80 -13.61
C LYS A 5 -16.09 14.74 -12.67
N GLU A 6 -14.88 14.53 -13.20
CA GLU A 6 -13.63 14.67 -12.42
C GLU A 6 -13.54 16.02 -11.72
N LYS A 7 -13.86 17.11 -12.43
CA LYS A 7 -13.90 18.46 -11.85
C LYS A 7 -14.86 18.55 -10.66
N LYS A 8 -16.06 17.95 -10.75
CA LYS A 8 -17.06 17.97 -9.68
C LYS A 8 -16.58 17.23 -8.42
N ILE A 9 -15.80 16.16 -8.56
CA ILE A 9 -15.31 15.36 -7.42
C ILE A 9 -14.13 16.04 -6.72
N VAL A 10 -13.26 16.70 -7.50
CA VAL A 10 -12.22 17.57 -6.95
C VAL A 10 -12.86 18.76 -6.23
N ASP A 11 -13.93 19.34 -6.80
CA ASP A 11 -14.68 20.45 -6.21
C ASP A 11 -15.41 20.04 -4.91
N THR A 12 -15.77 18.76 -4.72
CA THR A 12 -16.32 18.23 -3.45
C THR A 12 -15.26 17.80 -2.44
N GLY A 13 -13.98 17.95 -2.80
CA GLY A 13 -12.82 17.79 -1.92
C GLY A 13 -12.20 16.39 -1.93
N PHE A 14 -12.75 15.42 -2.66
CA PHE A 14 -12.13 14.10 -2.82
C PHE A 14 -11.03 14.11 -3.89
N VAL A 15 -10.05 13.23 -3.71
CA VAL A 15 -9.00 12.99 -4.69
C VAL A 15 -9.18 11.60 -5.29
N PRO A 16 -9.57 11.49 -6.58
CA PRO A 16 -9.72 10.21 -7.26
C PRO A 16 -8.40 9.42 -7.27
N GLY A 17 -8.47 8.11 -7.06
CA GLY A 17 -7.30 7.22 -7.08
C GLY A 17 -6.24 7.46 -5.99
N ILE A 18 -6.48 8.32 -5.00
CA ILE A 18 -5.53 8.62 -3.90
C ILE A 18 -5.08 7.36 -3.14
N TYR A 19 -5.96 6.37 -3.00
CA TYR A 19 -5.69 5.14 -2.27
C TYR A 19 -4.82 4.14 -3.06
N ASN A 20 -4.69 4.29 -4.38
CA ASN A 20 -3.89 3.37 -5.21
C ASN A 20 -2.39 3.52 -4.91
N TYR A 21 -1.96 4.77 -4.67
CA TYR A 21 -0.55 5.13 -4.50
C TYR A 21 -0.24 5.74 -3.12
N CYS A 22 -0.92 5.24 -2.08
CA CYS A 22 -0.65 5.58 -0.68
C CYS A 22 0.18 4.48 0.03
N ASP A 23 0.67 4.81 1.22
CA ASP A 23 1.38 3.92 2.15
C ASP A 23 0.46 3.12 3.08
N ARG A 24 -0.86 3.32 2.94
CA ARG A 24 -1.93 2.75 3.78
C ARG A 24 -1.83 3.10 5.27
N TRP A 25 -0.95 4.01 5.69
CA TRP A 25 -0.81 4.41 7.09
C TRP A 25 -1.85 5.48 7.45
N CYS A 26 -3.11 5.03 7.50
CA CYS A 26 -4.25 5.93 7.57
C CYS A 26 -4.19 6.84 8.80
N GLU A 27 -3.75 6.34 9.95
CA GLU A 27 -3.62 7.07 11.22
C GLU A 27 -2.67 8.27 11.14
N ARG A 28 -1.70 8.24 10.22
CA ARG A 28 -0.73 9.31 9.98
C ARG A 28 -1.03 10.12 8.71
N CYS A 29 -2.08 9.78 7.96
CA CYS A 29 -2.36 10.38 6.66
C CYS A 29 -3.04 11.76 6.80
N PRO A 30 -2.46 12.85 6.28
CA PRO A 30 -3.07 14.18 6.35
C PRO A 30 -4.25 14.36 5.38
N LEU A 31 -4.46 13.41 4.45
CA LEU A 31 -5.47 13.48 3.39
C LEU A 31 -6.69 12.59 3.67
N GLN A 32 -6.88 12.11 4.90
CA GLN A 32 -8.02 11.28 5.33
C GLN A 32 -9.37 11.81 4.82
N LEU A 33 -9.66 13.10 5.02
CA LEU A 33 -10.93 13.73 4.64
C LEU A 33 -11.12 13.88 3.11
N ARG A 34 -10.06 13.68 2.34
CA ARG A 34 -10.03 13.70 0.88
C ARG A 34 -9.93 12.30 0.28
N CYS A 35 -9.85 11.26 1.12
CA CYS A 35 -9.77 9.87 0.72
C CYS A 35 -11.14 9.20 0.87
N MET A 36 -11.75 8.83 -0.25
CA MET A 36 -13.05 8.14 -0.28
C MET A 36 -12.98 6.81 0.50
N SER A 37 -11.93 6.01 0.28
CA SER A 37 -11.75 4.71 0.96
C SER A 37 -11.71 4.85 2.48
N TYR A 38 -11.00 5.85 3.02
CA TYR A 38 -10.96 6.10 4.46
C TYR A 38 -12.32 6.55 5.01
N MET A 39 -12.96 7.53 4.35
CA MET A 39 -14.27 8.05 4.80
C MET A 39 -15.35 6.97 4.78
N MET A 40 -15.38 6.15 3.72
CA MET A 40 -16.24 4.98 3.60
C MET A 40 -15.98 3.97 4.72
N GLY A 41 -14.73 3.58 4.93
CA GLY A 41 -14.36 2.61 5.97
C GLY A 41 -14.68 3.11 7.38
N LYS A 42 -14.48 4.39 7.66
CA LYS A 42 -14.83 5.01 8.93
C LYS A 42 -16.34 4.96 9.18
N LYS A 43 -17.15 5.38 8.21
CA LYS A 43 -18.62 5.35 8.33
C LYS A 43 -19.17 3.93 8.44
N LEU A 44 -18.60 2.98 7.70
CA LEU A 44 -19.00 1.58 7.79
C LEU A 44 -18.74 1.01 9.20
N LYS A 45 -17.61 1.36 9.83
CA LYS A 45 -17.33 0.98 11.23
C LYS A 45 -18.26 1.65 12.25
N GLU A 46 -18.65 2.91 12.01
CA GLU A 46 -19.56 3.65 12.88
C GLU A 46 -21.01 3.15 12.79
N ARG A 47 -21.45 2.76 11.58
CA ARG A 47 -22.85 2.40 11.30
C ARG A 47 -23.12 0.92 11.42
N THR A 48 -22.16 0.09 11.03
CA THR A 48 -22.41 -1.33 10.80
C THR A 48 -21.70 -2.16 11.86
N LYS A 49 -22.45 -3.00 12.59
CA LYS A 49 -21.89 -4.12 13.37
C LYS A 49 -21.41 -5.28 12.49
N VAL A 50 -21.35 -5.09 11.18
CA VAL A 50 -20.86 -6.13 10.27
C VAL A 50 -19.34 -6.16 10.40
N ASN A 51 -18.88 -7.18 11.10
CA ASN A 51 -17.47 -7.48 11.18
C ASN A 51 -17.07 -8.18 9.87
N LEU A 52 -16.34 -7.47 9.00
CA LEU A 52 -15.79 -8.06 7.77
C LEU A 52 -14.78 -9.18 8.05
N GLY A 53 -14.29 -9.30 9.29
CA GLY A 53 -13.41 -10.39 9.74
C GLY A 53 -14.11 -11.59 10.37
N GLU A 54 -15.45 -11.60 10.48
CA GLU A 54 -16.17 -12.83 10.88
C GLU A 54 -16.15 -13.85 9.74
N GLU A 55 -15.99 -15.14 10.04
CA GLU A 55 -16.02 -16.21 9.03
C GLU A 55 -17.37 -16.28 8.31
N MET A 56 -17.35 -16.55 7.01
CA MET A 56 -18.57 -16.73 6.24
C MET A 56 -19.32 -17.98 6.72
N PRO A 57 -20.67 -17.95 6.79
CA PRO A 57 -21.44 -19.15 7.07
C PRO A 57 -21.16 -20.24 6.03
N ASP A 58 -21.14 -21.50 6.48
CA ASP A 58 -20.94 -22.66 5.60
C ASP A 58 -22.16 -22.95 4.70
N ASP A 59 -23.34 -22.46 5.08
CA ASP A 59 -24.57 -22.64 4.29
C ASP A 59 -24.81 -21.47 3.32
N ASP A 60 -25.20 -21.83 2.09
CA ASP A 60 -25.40 -20.89 0.98
C ASP A 60 -26.41 -19.77 1.31
N GLU A 61 -27.49 -20.10 2.03
CA GLU A 61 -28.57 -19.15 2.32
C GLU A 61 -28.10 -18.07 3.31
N SER A 62 -27.43 -18.47 4.40
CA SER A 62 -26.87 -17.53 5.37
C SER A 62 -25.68 -16.76 4.78
N ALA A 63 -24.87 -17.39 3.93
CA ALA A 63 -23.79 -16.72 3.21
C ALA A 63 -24.33 -15.63 2.28
N LEU A 64 -25.36 -15.94 1.48
CA LEU A 64 -26.01 -14.97 0.59
C LEU A 64 -26.70 -13.84 1.37
N ALA A 65 -27.40 -14.17 2.46
CA ALA A 65 -28.01 -13.18 3.32
C ALA A 65 -26.98 -12.23 3.93
N ARG A 66 -25.82 -12.76 4.35
CA ARG A 66 -24.72 -11.96 4.86
C ARG A 66 -24.11 -11.06 3.79
N LEU A 67 -23.86 -11.58 2.59
CA LEU A 67 -23.39 -10.80 1.45
C LEU A 67 -24.35 -9.64 1.14
N LYS A 68 -25.66 -9.94 1.07
CA LYS A 68 -26.69 -8.93 0.88
C LYS A 68 -26.61 -7.83 1.94
N ASN A 69 -26.48 -8.20 3.22
CA ASN A 69 -26.36 -7.23 4.31
C ASN A 69 -25.09 -6.35 4.19
N ILE A 70 -23.96 -6.93 3.77
CA ILE A 70 -22.71 -6.19 3.51
C ILE A 70 -22.92 -5.17 2.39
N PHE A 71 -23.51 -5.59 1.27
CA PHE A 71 -23.76 -4.73 0.12
C PHE A 71 -24.77 -3.62 0.44
N ASP A 72 -25.88 -3.94 1.09
CA ASP A 72 -26.90 -2.96 1.49
C ASP A 72 -26.29 -1.90 2.43
N SER A 73 -25.53 -2.34 3.43
CA SER A 73 -24.86 -1.42 4.37
C SER A 73 -23.84 -0.53 3.66
N THR A 74 -23.07 -1.09 2.73
CA THR A 74 -22.10 -0.34 1.93
C THR A 74 -22.79 0.69 1.05
N PHE A 75 -23.89 0.30 0.40
CA PHE A 75 -24.68 1.17 -0.46
C PHE A 75 -25.32 2.33 0.30
N ASP A 76 -25.84 2.07 1.50
CA ASP A 76 -26.43 3.13 2.32
C ASP A 76 -25.39 4.11 2.87
N VAL A 77 -24.17 3.64 3.17
CA VAL A 77 -23.05 4.53 3.52
C VAL A 77 -22.61 5.37 2.31
N LEU A 78 -22.56 4.78 1.11
CA LEU A 78 -22.25 5.50 -0.13
C LEU A 78 -23.25 6.62 -0.39
N ARG A 79 -24.55 6.33 -0.26
CA ARG A 79 -25.63 7.31 -0.46
C ARG A 79 -25.49 8.50 0.48
N GLU A 80 -25.30 8.22 1.77
CA GLU A 80 -25.12 9.24 2.80
C GLU A 80 -23.90 10.12 2.51
N LEU A 81 -22.77 9.51 2.15
CA LEU A 81 -21.54 10.25 1.84
C LEU A 81 -21.71 11.13 0.58
N ALA A 82 -22.45 10.64 -0.41
CA ALA A 82 -22.80 11.40 -1.61
C ALA A 82 -23.67 12.62 -1.26
N GLU A 83 -24.70 12.43 -0.44
CA GLU A 83 -25.62 13.48 0.03
C GLU A 83 -24.89 14.56 0.82
N GLU A 84 -24.06 14.18 1.81
CA GLU A 84 -23.26 15.12 2.62
C GLU A 84 -22.34 16.02 1.79
N ARG A 85 -21.86 15.48 0.67
CA ARG A 85 -20.91 16.14 -0.22
C ARG A 85 -21.60 16.78 -1.43
N GLY A 86 -22.94 16.78 -1.47
CA GLY A 86 -23.72 17.42 -2.53
C GLY A 86 -23.49 16.82 -3.92
N MET A 87 -23.23 15.51 -4.00
CA MET A 87 -22.88 14.80 -5.24
C MET A 87 -23.78 13.58 -5.46
N GLY A 88 -23.91 13.14 -6.73
CA GLY A 88 -24.62 11.90 -7.04
C GLY A 88 -23.75 10.69 -6.74
N ILE A 89 -24.35 9.53 -6.45
CA ILE A 89 -23.61 8.27 -6.27
C ILE A 89 -22.83 7.95 -7.55
N GLU A 90 -23.41 8.20 -8.71
CA GLU A 90 -22.76 7.98 -10.00
C GLU A 90 -21.54 8.87 -10.19
N ASP A 91 -21.52 10.05 -9.56
CA ASP A 91 -20.37 10.95 -9.61
C ASP A 91 -19.19 10.35 -8.82
N ILE A 92 -19.40 9.64 -7.70
CA ILE A 92 -18.34 9.02 -6.89
C ILE A 92 -17.44 8.12 -7.74
N TYR A 93 -18.03 7.29 -8.60
CA TYR A 93 -17.30 6.34 -9.44
C TYR A 93 -16.88 6.89 -10.79
N SER A 94 -17.38 8.06 -11.19
CA SER A 94 -17.18 8.59 -12.54
C SER A 94 -15.77 9.16 -12.78
N SER A 95 -15.00 9.47 -11.72
CA SER A 95 -13.59 9.89 -11.83
C SER A 95 -12.59 8.79 -11.61
N GLU A 96 -13.02 7.65 -11.05
CA GLU A 96 -12.15 6.51 -10.93
C GLU A 96 -11.89 6.00 -12.34
N LYS A 97 -10.60 5.92 -12.72
CA LYS A 97 -10.17 5.27 -13.96
C LYS A 97 -10.28 3.76 -13.76
N VAL A 98 -11.49 3.27 -13.49
CA VAL A 98 -11.77 1.84 -13.44
C VAL A 98 -11.67 1.34 -14.87
N ASP A 99 -10.65 0.55 -15.18
CA ASP A 99 -10.65 -0.17 -16.43
C ASP A 99 -11.86 -1.11 -16.43
N ARG A 100 -12.82 -0.83 -17.31
CA ARG A 100 -13.99 -1.71 -17.50
C ARG A 100 -13.62 -2.99 -18.25
N GLY A 101 -12.42 -3.05 -18.82
CA GLY A 101 -11.80 -4.26 -19.34
C GLY A 101 -11.40 -5.27 -18.25
N PHE A 102 -11.42 -4.87 -16.97
CA PHE A 102 -11.20 -5.77 -15.82
C PHE A 102 -12.22 -6.94 -15.76
N TRP A 103 -13.37 -6.82 -16.42
CA TRP A 103 -14.40 -7.87 -16.52
C TRP A 103 -14.54 -8.44 -17.94
N GLY A 104 -13.52 -8.30 -18.80
CA GLY A 104 -13.50 -8.89 -20.14
C GLY A 104 -13.44 -10.42 -20.11
N GLU A 105 -13.98 -11.04 -21.16
CA GLU A 105 -14.24 -12.49 -21.36
C GLU A 105 -12.99 -13.41 -21.40
N ASP A 106 -11.85 -12.99 -20.86
CA ASP A 106 -10.54 -13.68 -20.99
C ASP A 106 -10.04 -14.26 -19.64
N TYR A 107 -10.94 -14.70 -18.75
CA TYR A 107 -10.54 -15.35 -17.49
C TYR A 107 -10.01 -16.78 -17.68
N GLU A 108 -10.22 -17.39 -18.85
CA GLU A 108 -9.78 -18.78 -19.10
C GLU A 108 -8.28 -18.91 -19.40
N ASP A 109 -7.58 -17.83 -19.78
CA ASP A 109 -6.14 -17.84 -20.13
C ASP A 109 -5.23 -17.19 -19.07
N LEU A 110 -5.79 -16.62 -17.99
CA LEU A 110 -5.01 -15.90 -16.97
C LEU A 110 -4.24 -16.82 -16.01
N GLU A 111 -4.63 -18.08 -15.80
CA GLU A 111 -3.94 -18.97 -14.86
C GLU A 111 -2.49 -19.28 -15.33
N ASP A 112 -2.29 -19.54 -16.62
CA ASP A 112 -0.97 -19.84 -17.19
C ASP A 112 -0.08 -18.59 -17.34
N GLU A 113 -0.67 -17.43 -17.71
CA GLU A 113 0.05 -16.14 -17.76
C GLU A 113 0.50 -15.69 -16.36
N ASP A 114 -0.32 -15.95 -15.33
CA ASP A 114 -0.02 -15.62 -13.92
C ASP A 114 1.16 -16.44 -13.39
N GLU A 115 1.23 -17.74 -13.70
CA GLU A 115 2.36 -18.58 -13.27
C GLU A 115 3.70 -18.16 -13.89
N GLU A 116 3.71 -17.82 -15.19
CA GLU A 116 4.94 -17.37 -15.85
C GLU A 116 5.38 -15.99 -15.36
N ALA A 117 4.45 -15.05 -15.20
CA ALA A 117 4.73 -13.76 -14.60
C ALA A 117 5.30 -13.93 -13.18
N VAL A 118 4.73 -14.80 -12.36
CA VAL A 118 5.26 -15.10 -11.02
C VAL A 118 6.68 -15.67 -11.09
N ARG A 119 6.96 -16.59 -12.01
CA ARG A 119 8.33 -17.14 -12.20
C ARG A 119 9.34 -16.07 -12.62
N GLN A 120 8.93 -15.11 -13.46
CA GLN A 120 9.78 -13.99 -13.87
C GLN A 120 10.02 -13.03 -12.71
N ILE A 121 8.96 -12.65 -11.99
CA ILE A 121 9.03 -11.81 -10.79
C ILE A 121 10.04 -12.36 -9.77
N GLU A 122 9.97 -13.66 -9.45
CA GLU A 122 10.86 -14.27 -8.45
C GLU A 122 12.34 -14.30 -8.88
N GLN A 123 12.63 -14.12 -10.17
CA GLN A 123 14.00 -14.05 -10.70
C GLN A 123 14.57 -12.64 -10.69
N GLU A 124 13.75 -11.61 -10.46
CA GLU A 124 14.19 -10.22 -10.48
C GLU A 124 15.07 -9.86 -9.28
N ASP A 125 16.12 -9.07 -9.55
CA ASP A 125 17.12 -8.72 -8.54
C ASP A 125 16.55 -7.83 -7.42
N LEU A 126 15.59 -6.95 -7.74
CA LEU A 126 14.85 -6.19 -6.72
C LEU A 126 14.04 -7.09 -5.77
N VAL A 127 13.49 -8.22 -6.24
CA VAL A 127 12.76 -9.18 -5.38
C VAL A 127 13.72 -9.94 -4.48
N LYS A 128 14.89 -10.32 -5.01
CA LYS A 128 15.94 -10.94 -4.19
C LYS A 128 16.46 -9.97 -3.12
N CYS A 129 16.67 -8.70 -3.47
CA CYS A 129 17.08 -7.65 -2.54
C CYS A 129 16.03 -7.42 -1.45
N ASP A 130 14.75 -7.31 -1.81
CA ASP A 130 13.63 -7.19 -0.87
C ASP A 130 13.57 -8.37 0.11
N ARG A 131 13.72 -9.61 -0.38
CA ARG A 131 13.74 -10.80 0.47
C ARG A 131 14.91 -10.81 1.46
N ILE A 132 16.09 -10.38 1.01
CA ILE A 132 17.28 -10.25 1.86
C ILE A 132 17.03 -9.18 2.93
N TYR A 133 16.53 -8.01 2.52
CA TYR A 133 16.19 -6.92 3.43
C TYR A 133 15.21 -7.40 4.50
N LYS A 134 14.10 -8.04 4.10
CA LYS A 134 13.09 -8.56 5.01
C LYS A 134 13.66 -9.50 6.05
N THR A 135 14.40 -10.50 5.59
CA THR A 135 15.03 -11.49 6.47
C THR A 135 16.00 -10.84 7.48
N LEU A 136 16.80 -9.88 7.03
CA LEU A 136 17.75 -9.19 7.91
C LEU A 136 17.04 -8.23 8.88
N ALA A 137 15.99 -7.56 8.42
CA ALA A 137 15.25 -6.56 9.18
C ALA A 137 14.50 -7.21 10.33
N GLU A 138 13.77 -8.30 10.06
CA GLU A 138 13.06 -9.10 11.06
C GLU A 138 14.03 -9.59 12.15
N LYS A 139 15.14 -10.24 11.75
CA LYS A 139 16.15 -10.72 12.71
C LYS A 139 16.76 -9.59 13.54
N CYS A 140 17.02 -8.44 12.92
CA CYS A 140 17.59 -7.31 13.65
C CYS A 140 16.58 -6.72 14.63
N GLN A 141 15.31 -6.57 14.23
CA GLN A 141 14.24 -6.11 15.11
C GLN A 141 14.02 -7.05 16.29
N GLU A 142 13.93 -8.36 16.03
CA GLU A 142 13.83 -9.39 17.07
C GLU A 142 14.98 -9.29 18.07
N SER A 143 16.21 -9.16 17.58
CA SER A 143 17.39 -9.03 18.43
C SER A 143 17.37 -7.75 19.29
N ILE A 144 16.88 -6.63 18.72
CA ILE A 144 16.72 -5.36 19.45
C ILE A 144 15.67 -5.50 20.56
N TYR A 145 14.50 -6.08 20.25
CA TYR A 145 13.44 -6.26 21.25
C TYR A 145 13.84 -7.24 22.35
N GLN A 146 14.47 -8.37 21.98
CA GLN A 146 15.01 -9.33 22.95
C GLN A 146 16.01 -8.65 23.90
N TRP A 147 16.91 -7.83 23.36
CA TRP A 147 17.86 -7.09 24.18
C TRP A 147 17.20 -6.09 25.12
N PHE A 148 16.16 -5.36 24.67
CA PHE A 148 15.39 -4.49 25.56
C PHE A 148 14.79 -5.26 26.73
N ASP A 149 14.26 -6.45 26.48
CA ASP A 149 13.64 -7.28 27.52
C ASP A 149 14.68 -7.86 28.49
N GLU A 150 15.79 -8.41 27.97
CA GLU A 150 16.88 -8.97 28.77
C GLU A 150 17.56 -7.91 29.66
N ALA A 151 17.81 -6.73 29.10
CA ALA A 151 18.37 -5.59 29.83
C ALA A 151 17.32 -4.85 30.68
N ARG A 152 16.04 -5.24 30.60
CA ARG A 152 14.90 -4.64 31.30
C ARG A 152 14.75 -3.13 31.04
N ILE A 153 15.01 -2.71 29.82
CA ILE A 153 14.90 -1.32 29.36
C ILE A 153 13.42 -1.04 29.03
N LYS A 154 12.78 -0.18 29.82
CA LYS A 154 11.38 0.17 29.61
C LYS A 154 11.24 1.18 28.47
N GLU A 155 10.06 1.21 27.87
CA GLU A 155 9.72 2.24 26.89
C GLU A 155 9.82 3.64 27.54
N GLY A 156 10.51 4.54 26.87
CA GLY A 156 10.84 5.88 27.36
C GLY A 156 12.21 6.00 28.02
N ASP A 157 12.80 4.90 28.49
CA ASP A 157 14.14 4.89 29.07
C ASP A 157 15.21 4.83 27.98
N ALA A 158 16.39 5.40 28.23
CA ALA A 158 17.49 5.30 27.27
C ALA A 158 18.06 3.86 27.23
N PRO A 159 18.31 3.29 26.03
CA PRO A 159 18.14 3.90 24.71
C PRO A 159 16.78 3.67 24.02
N ARG A 160 15.82 2.94 24.63
CA ARG A 160 14.43 2.74 24.15
C ARG A 160 13.55 4.00 24.31
N THR A 161 14.05 5.12 23.83
CA THR A 161 13.34 6.40 23.82
C THR A 161 12.17 6.38 22.82
N LYS A 162 11.31 7.39 22.87
CA LYS A 162 10.23 7.57 21.89
C LYS A 162 10.74 7.58 20.44
N GLU A 163 11.87 8.25 20.18
CA GLU A 163 12.48 8.33 18.86
C GLU A 163 12.87 6.94 18.33
N VAL A 164 13.43 6.08 19.18
CA VAL A 164 13.74 4.68 18.83
C VAL A 164 12.48 3.85 18.60
N GLY A 165 11.46 4.04 19.43
CA GLY A 165 10.15 3.39 19.25
C GLY A 165 9.48 3.78 17.93
N ASP A 166 9.47 5.07 17.60
CA ASP A 166 8.91 5.60 16.35
C ASP A 166 9.68 5.05 15.13
N ALA A 167 11.01 4.99 15.19
CA ALA A 167 11.83 4.42 14.11
C ALA A 167 11.60 2.90 13.93
N LEU A 168 11.49 2.13 15.02
CA LEU A 168 11.16 0.70 14.93
C LEU A 168 9.78 0.47 14.32
N LEU A 169 8.80 1.32 14.68
CA LEU A 169 7.45 1.27 14.12
C LEU A 169 7.45 1.59 12.63
N GLU A 170 8.23 2.59 12.19
CA GLU A 170 8.37 2.94 10.77
C GLU A 170 9.00 1.81 9.97
N VAL A 171 10.12 1.25 10.44
CA VAL A 171 10.74 0.08 9.79
C VAL A 171 9.74 -1.06 9.67
N ASN A 172 9.01 -1.38 10.75
CA ASN A 172 8.05 -2.48 10.73
C ASN A 172 6.89 -2.23 9.75
N TRP A 173 6.35 -1.01 9.73
CA TRP A 173 5.28 -0.63 8.80
C TRP A 173 5.72 -0.74 7.33
N TYR A 174 6.88 -0.18 7.02
CA TYR A 174 7.35 -0.11 5.64
C TYR A 174 7.96 -1.41 5.13
N LEU A 175 8.35 -2.32 6.03
CA LEU A 175 8.86 -3.64 5.66
C LEU A 175 7.89 -4.41 4.76
N ASP A 176 6.64 -4.58 5.19
CA ASP A 176 5.64 -5.31 4.39
C ASP A 176 5.11 -4.45 3.23
N LEU A 177 5.10 -3.13 3.38
CA LEU A 177 4.68 -2.23 2.30
C LEU A 177 5.62 -2.32 1.09
N ILE A 178 6.94 -2.27 1.30
CA ILE A 178 7.95 -2.36 0.24
C ILE A 178 7.72 -3.63 -0.58
N HIS A 179 7.64 -4.79 0.09
CA HIS A 179 7.38 -6.08 -0.54
C HIS A 179 6.10 -6.05 -1.40
N SER A 180 4.98 -5.58 -0.82
CA SER A 180 3.69 -5.55 -1.52
C SER A 180 3.71 -4.64 -2.76
N LYS A 181 4.43 -3.51 -2.70
CA LYS A 181 4.46 -2.50 -3.77
C LYS A 181 5.43 -2.88 -4.89
N ILE A 182 6.55 -3.50 -4.57
CA ILE A 182 7.46 -4.08 -5.57
C ILE A 182 6.73 -5.16 -6.37
N ARG A 183 6.09 -6.12 -5.69
CA ARG A 183 5.39 -7.20 -6.38
C ARG A 183 4.25 -6.69 -7.24
N ARG A 184 3.46 -5.72 -6.76
CA ARG A 184 2.41 -5.08 -7.57
C ARG A 184 2.99 -4.39 -8.82
N ALA A 185 4.10 -3.67 -8.70
CA ALA A 185 4.72 -2.99 -9.82
C ALA A 185 5.21 -4.00 -10.88
N LEU A 186 5.91 -5.05 -10.46
CA LEU A 186 6.39 -6.09 -11.37
C LEU A 186 5.24 -6.88 -12.02
N TYR A 187 4.20 -7.19 -11.25
CA TYR A 187 2.99 -7.83 -11.77
C TYR A 187 2.33 -6.99 -12.86
N GLY A 188 2.15 -5.69 -12.59
CA GLY A 188 1.64 -4.74 -13.56
C GLY A 188 2.52 -4.67 -14.82
N TYR A 189 3.84 -4.74 -14.65
CA TYR A 189 4.79 -4.75 -15.77
C TYR A 189 4.66 -6.02 -16.62
N TYR A 190 4.85 -7.21 -16.06
CA TYR A 190 4.91 -8.46 -16.84
C TYR A 190 3.59 -8.83 -17.51
N ILE A 191 2.45 -8.50 -16.89
CA ILE A 191 1.15 -8.91 -17.43
C ILE A 191 0.61 -7.90 -18.45
N TYR A 192 0.99 -6.63 -18.33
CA TYR A 192 0.33 -5.57 -19.10
C TYR A 192 1.25 -4.70 -19.95
N SER A 193 2.59 -4.86 -19.89
CA SER A 193 3.51 -4.04 -20.71
C SER A 193 3.23 -4.13 -22.20
N ASP A 194 2.76 -5.28 -22.67
CA ASP A 194 2.61 -5.60 -24.09
C ASP A 194 1.14 -5.55 -24.57
N LYS A 195 0.20 -5.17 -23.70
CA LYS A 195 -1.25 -5.14 -24.00
C LYS A 195 -1.68 -3.76 -24.56
N ILE A 196 -2.82 -3.73 -25.25
CA ILE A 196 -3.35 -2.56 -26.02
C ILE A 196 -3.50 -1.28 -25.15
N ASN A 197 -3.61 -1.40 -23.82
CA ASN A 197 -3.70 -0.30 -22.85
C ASN A 197 -2.36 0.10 -22.19
N ALA A 198 -1.20 -0.30 -22.74
CA ALA A 198 0.13 -0.18 -22.14
C ALA A 198 0.45 1.18 -21.48
N THR A 199 -0.06 2.31 -21.99
CA THR A 199 0.20 3.64 -21.39
C THR A 199 -0.49 3.88 -20.04
N GLN A 200 -1.69 3.35 -19.82
CA GLN A 200 -2.39 3.49 -18.54
C GLN A 200 -1.81 2.52 -17.50
N GLU A 201 -1.43 1.33 -17.96
CA GLU A 201 -0.79 0.31 -17.15
C GLU A 201 0.63 0.72 -16.76
N GLU A 202 1.33 1.44 -17.64
CA GLU A 202 2.62 2.09 -17.33
C GLU A 202 2.55 3.07 -16.18
N ASP A 203 1.51 3.91 -16.15
CA ASP A 203 1.29 4.82 -15.01
C ASP A 203 1.05 4.02 -13.70
N ASP A 204 0.35 2.89 -13.75
CA ASP A 204 0.01 2.12 -12.54
C ASP A 204 1.23 1.43 -11.91
N TYR A 205 2.03 0.70 -12.71
CA TYR A 205 3.21 0.05 -12.16
C TYR A 205 4.27 1.06 -11.72
N ASN A 206 4.45 2.18 -12.45
CA ASN A 206 5.37 3.24 -12.03
C ASN A 206 4.88 3.93 -10.75
N GLY A 207 3.56 4.11 -10.60
CA GLY A 207 2.99 4.63 -9.36
C GLY A 207 3.21 3.70 -8.17
N SER A 208 3.09 2.39 -8.37
CA SER A 208 3.39 1.40 -7.34
C SER A 208 4.88 1.37 -6.97
N ALA A 209 5.76 1.38 -7.98
CA ALA A 209 7.21 1.47 -7.79
C ALA A 209 7.62 2.77 -7.07
N LYS A 210 6.96 3.90 -7.35
CA LYS A 210 7.20 5.16 -6.64
C LYS A 210 6.90 5.03 -5.15
N VAL A 211 5.81 4.37 -4.77
CA VAL A 211 5.50 4.16 -3.35
C VAL A 211 6.55 3.26 -2.70
N ALA A 212 7.04 2.23 -3.40
CA ALA A 212 8.13 1.40 -2.90
C ALA A 212 9.41 2.21 -2.65
N LEU A 213 9.82 3.07 -3.59
CA LEU A 213 10.98 3.96 -3.44
C LEU A 213 10.87 4.87 -2.20
N LEU A 214 9.71 5.50 -2.01
CA LEU A 214 9.48 6.34 -0.84
C LEU A 214 9.52 5.54 0.47
N ALA A 215 8.99 4.32 0.47
CA ALA A 215 9.04 3.43 1.62
C ALA A 215 10.48 2.97 1.95
N VAL A 216 11.30 2.72 0.91
CA VAL A 216 12.74 2.44 1.05
C VAL A 216 13.45 3.64 1.69
N GLU A 217 13.24 4.85 1.17
CA GLU A 217 13.84 6.08 1.70
C GLU A 217 13.46 6.33 3.17
N ILE A 218 12.18 6.13 3.53
CA ILE A 218 11.72 6.26 4.92
C ILE A 218 12.36 5.18 5.81
N SER A 219 12.41 3.93 5.35
CA SER A 219 13.04 2.83 6.09
C SER A 219 14.53 3.08 6.31
N GLN A 220 15.25 3.60 5.32
CA GLN A 220 16.66 3.98 5.45
C GLN A 220 16.87 5.02 6.54
N ASN A 221 16.06 6.08 6.54
CA ASN A 221 16.13 7.12 7.57
C ASN A 221 15.85 6.57 8.97
N ALA A 222 14.84 5.71 9.11
CA ALA A 222 14.52 5.06 10.37
C ALA A 222 15.67 4.15 10.86
N TRP A 223 16.28 3.37 9.97
CA TRP A 223 17.47 2.58 10.30
C TRP A 223 18.68 3.46 10.67
N MET A 224 18.87 4.61 10.02
CA MET A 224 19.93 5.56 10.42
C MET A 224 19.74 6.07 11.84
N VAL A 225 18.51 6.42 12.23
CA VAL A 225 18.18 6.81 13.62
C VAL A 225 18.51 5.66 14.58
N LEU A 226 18.10 4.44 14.26
CA LEU A 226 18.40 3.26 15.08
C LEU A 226 19.90 3.01 15.19
N ARG A 227 20.66 3.18 14.11
CA ARG A 227 22.12 3.01 14.08
C ARG A 227 22.82 3.97 15.05
N GLU A 228 22.40 5.24 15.07
CA GLU A 228 22.98 6.26 15.94
C GLU A 228 22.65 6.04 17.42
N ARG A 229 21.46 5.53 17.72
CA ARG A 229 20.97 5.34 19.09
C ARG A 229 21.32 3.98 19.69
N LEU A 230 21.49 2.94 18.86
CA LEU A 230 21.67 1.55 19.27
C LEU A 230 23.04 1.03 18.83
N SER A 231 24.11 1.56 19.44
CA SER A 231 25.50 1.27 19.05
C SER A 231 25.85 -0.23 19.01
N SER A 232 25.25 -1.05 19.88
CA SER A 232 25.46 -2.50 19.92
C SER A 232 24.97 -3.23 18.66
N PHE A 233 24.08 -2.61 17.89
CA PHE A 233 23.48 -3.16 16.67
C PHE A 233 24.01 -2.47 15.41
N GLU A 234 24.92 -1.50 15.54
CA GLU A 234 25.45 -0.70 14.44
C GLU A 234 25.88 -1.56 13.22
N PRO A 235 26.64 -2.67 13.37
CA PRO A 235 27.07 -3.45 12.21
C PRO A 235 25.90 -4.09 11.45
N ASN A 236 24.91 -4.62 12.17
CA ASN A 236 23.73 -5.24 11.58
C ASN A 236 22.87 -4.21 10.86
N ILE A 237 22.70 -3.04 11.47
CA ILE A 237 21.93 -1.93 10.89
C ILE A 237 22.65 -1.34 9.67
N SER A 238 23.98 -1.24 9.69
CA SER A 238 24.75 -0.78 8.53
C SER A 238 24.60 -1.73 7.33
N HIS A 239 24.54 -3.05 7.54
CA HIS A 239 24.22 -3.99 6.46
C HIS A 239 22.81 -3.76 5.90
N LEU A 240 21.82 -3.50 6.74
CA LEU A 240 20.44 -3.21 6.32
C LEU A 240 20.35 -1.97 5.44
N ILE A 241 21.06 -0.90 5.82
CA ILE A 241 21.10 0.35 5.05
C ILE A 241 21.68 0.09 3.65
N VAL A 242 22.75 -0.70 3.54
CA VAL A 242 23.36 -1.06 2.24
C VAL A 242 22.38 -1.87 1.38
N VAL A 243 21.67 -2.85 1.95
CA VAL A 243 20.69 -3.64 1.19
C VAL A 243 19.53 -2.76 0.72
N LEU A 244 19.05 -1.83 1.55
CA LEU A 244 18.01 -0.88 1.16
C LEU A 244 18.50 0.09 0.07
N GLU A 245 19.75 0.54 0.12
CA GLU A 245 20.35 1.36 -0.92
C GLU A 245 20.39 0.61 -2.25
N GLN A 246 20.84 -0.65 -2.23
CA GLN A 246 20.81 -1.51 -3.41
C GLN A 246 19.38 -1.69 -3.93
N LEU A 247 18.42 -1.97 -3.04
CA LEU A 247 17.02 -2.13 -3.42
C LEU A 247 16.46 -0.88 -4.12
N GLY A 248 16.77 0.31 -3.60
CA GLY A 248 16.38 1.58 -4.23
C GLY A 248 16.97 1.73 -5.64
N LEU A 249 18.25 1.37 -5.81
CA LEU A 249 18.92 1.40 -7.12
C LEU A 249 18.30 0.41 -8.11
N GLU A 250 17.97 -0.81 -7.68
CA GLU A 250 17.31 -1.80 -8.54
C GLU A 250 15.91 -1.34 -8.98
N ILE A 251 15.13 -0.74 -8.07
CA ILE A 251 13.80 -0.19 -8.41
C ILE A 251 13.95 0.96 -9.42
N ASP A 252 14.91 1.87 -9.23
CA ASP A 252 15.16 2.97 -10.17
C ASP A 252 15.64 2.48 -11.53
N HIS A 253 16.44 1.40 -11.57
CA HIS A 253 16.91 0.79 -12.80
C HIS A 253 15.77 0.15 -13.59
N PHE A 254 14.93 -0.64 -12.91
CA PHE A 254 13.83 -1.36 -13.54
C PHE A 254 12.67 -0.43 -13.93
N PHE A 255 12.35 0.55 -13.08
CA PHE A 255 11.24 1.50 -13.27
C PHE A 255 11.76 2.95 -13.38
N PRO A 256 12.43 3.32 -14.48
CA PRO A 256 13.08 4.64 -14.61
C PRO A 256 12.10 5.82 -14.59
N LYS A 257 10.81 5.57 -14.81
CA LYS A 257 9.75 6.60 -14.77
C LYS A 257 9.09 6.71 -13.39
N ALA A 258 9.36 5.82 -12.44
CA ALA A 258 8.71 5.77 -11.14
C ALA A 258 8.82 7.10 -10.38
N ARG A 259 10.01 7.68 -10.29
CA ARG A 259 10.23 8.96 -9.58
C ARG A 259 9.42 10.13 -10.17
N TYR A 260 9.14 10.10 -11.47
CA TYR A 260 8.40 11.15 -12.17
C TYR A 260 6.88 11.01 -12.05
N PHE A 261 6.37 9.82 -11.71
CA PHE A 261 4.96 9.60 -11.48
C PHE A 261 4.42 10.57 -10.42
N LYS A 262 3.24 11.16 -10.64
CA LYS A 262 2.62 12.10 -9.68
C LYS A 262 1.52 11.40 -8.91
N ARG A 263 1.76 11.12 -7.63
CA ARG A 263 0.75 10.48 -6.78
C ARG A 263 -0.43 11.43 -6.57
N PRO A 264 -1.67 11.02 -6.91
CA PRO A 264 -2.85 11.86 -6.76
C PRO A 264 -2.97 12.40 -5.33
N GLY A 265 -2.99 13.73 -5.20
CA GLY A 265 -3.18 14.42 -3.92
C GLY A 265 -1.94 14.52 -3.03
N PHE A 266 -0.92 13.68 -3.23
CA PHE A 266 0.30 13.70 -2.43
C PHE A 266 1.43 14.52 -3.06
N ASP A 267 1.56 14.50 -4.37
CA ASP A 267 2.65 15.17 -5.10
C ASP A 267 2.11 16.34 -5.92
N CYS A 268 2.91 17.43 -6.03
CA CYS A 268 2.64 18.60 -6.87
C CYS A 268 3.47 18.55 -8.15
#